data_AF-A0A8X7BRQ0-F1
#
_entry.id   AF-A0A8X7BRQ0-F1
#
_cell.length_a   1.000
_cell.length_b   1.000
_cell.length_c   1.000
_cell.angle_alpha   90.00
_cell.angle_beta   90.00
_cell.angle_gamma   90.00
#
_symmetry.space_group_name_H-M   'P 1'
#
loop_
_entity.id
_entity.type
_entity.pdbx_description
1 polymer ?
#
loop_
_entity_poly.entity_id
_entity_poly.type
_entity_poly.pdbx_seq_one_letter_code
_entity_poly.pdbx_strand_id
1 'polypeptide(L)'
;MFCSSIKVKLPPILKPPEPLCSLLKSETAQSKDFVKHIILFNNMFAMTSFKPNIVLNNGWTATFKVQGQVYHHAGPLHPANAEDSKYLQIYFLGEDEQVQRRLNLLDSPVDRNIVIKLQRMLHQHNIYVRSFKMAAEIMDDNTQVDSSVWQSTIKGIQRQIQCTVC
;
A
#
# COMPACT_ATOMS: atom_id res chain seq x y z
N MET A 1 32.12 -25.64 -2.96
CA MET A 1 32.41 -24.21 -2.71
C MET A 1 32.44 -23.49 -4.05
N PHE A 2 31.50 -22.58 -4.32
CA PHE A 2 31.67 -21.50 -5.29
C PHE A 2 30.85 -20.31 -4.80
N CYS A 3 31.50 -19.39 -4.08
CA CYS A 3 30.96 -18.06 -3.81
C CYS A 3 31.51 -17.17 -4.92
N SER A 4 30.77 -17.05 -6.02
CA SER A 4 31.11 -16.11 -7.09
C SER A 4 30.97 -14.70 -6.53
N SER A 5 32.08 -13.98 -6.47
CA SER A 5 32.17 -12.57 -6.06
C SER A 5 31.51 -11.65 -7.11
N ILE A 6 30.20 -11.82 -7.32
CA ILE A 6 29.41 -10.93 -8.15
C ILE A 6 29.30 -9.61 -7.39
N LYS A 7 30.09 -8.62 -7.79
CA LYS A 7 29.88 -7.23 -7.38
C LYS A 7 28.58 -6.76 -8.03
N VAL A 8 27.49 -6.84 -7.29
CA VAL A 8 26.19 -6.29 -7.69
C VAL A 8 26.34 -4.78 -7.79
N LYS A 9 26.33 -4.24 -9.02
CA LYS A 9 26.17 -2.80 -9.24
C LYS A 9 24.69 -2.49 -9.04
N LEU A 10 24.34 -2.02 -7.85
CA LEU A 10 22.99 -1.53 -7.60
C LEU A 10 22.73 -0.30 -8.47
N PRO A 11 21.57 -0.22 -9.15
CA PRO A 11 21.18 1.00 -9.84
C PRO A 11 21.11 2.16 -8.84
N PRO A 12 21.39 3.41 -9.29
CA PRO A 12 21.25 4.58 -8.44
C PRO A 12 19.83 4.66 -7.89
N ILE A 13 19.71 4.94 -6.59
CA ILE A 13 18.41 5.17 -5.96
C ILE A 13 17.78 6.39 -6.63
N LEU A 14 16.64 6.20 -7.29
CA LEU A 14 15.91 7.27 -7.91
C LEU A 14 15.37 8.23 -6.85
N LYS A 15 15.49 9.52 -7.10
CA LYS A 15 14.93 10.55 -6.23
C LYS A 15 13.40 10.36 -6.20
N PRO A 16 12.77 10.30 -5.01
CA PRO A 16 11.31 10.20 -4.94
C PRO A 16 10.65 11.45 -5.54
N PRO A 17 9.43 11.34 -6.10
CA PRO A 17 8.69 12.49 -6.60
C PRO A 17 8.29 13.46 -5.47
N GLU A 18 7.99 14.70 -5.83
CA GLU A 18 7.42 15.66 -4.88
C GLU A 18 5.92 15.34 -4.62
N PRO A 19 5.41 15.56 -3.39
CA PRO A 19 6.05 16.24 -2.26
C PRO A 19 6.94 15.33 -1.38
N LEU A 20 6.98 14.02 -1.65
CA LEU A 20 7.62 13.05 -0.75
C LEU A 20 9.11 13.36 -0.56
N CYS A 21 9.81 13.80 -1.61
CA CYS A 21 11.22 14.17 -1.46
C CYS A 21 11.43 15.30 -0.46
N SER A 22 10.71 16.41 -0.57
CA SER A 22 10.83 17.53 0.38
C SER A 22 10.38 17.15 1.79
N LEU A 23 9.32 16.35 1.91
CA LEU A 23 8.79 15.90 3.20
C LEU A 23 9.79 15.02 3.97
N LEU A 24 10.59 14.20 3.29
CA LEU A 24 11.58 13.34 3.93
C LEU A 24 12.82 14.08 4.46
N LYS A 25 13.08 15.32 4.02
CA LYS A 25 14.27 16.07 4.43
C LYS A 25 14.20 16.68 5.84
N SER A 26 13.00 16.79 6.43
CA SER A 26 12.82 17.37 7.78
C SER A 26 13.35 18.81 7.95
N GLU A 27 13.37 19.60 6.88
CA GLU A 27 13.86 20.99 6.88
C GLU A 27 12.82 21.99 7.43
N THR A 28 11.54 21.77 7.16
CA THR A 28 10.42 22.62 7.60
C THR A 28 9.65 21.98 8.75
N ALA A 29 8.88 22.78 9.51
CA ALA A 29 7.99 22.28 10.56
C ALA A 29 7.02 21.20 10.02
N GLN A 30 6.45 21.41 8.82
CA GLN A 30 5.59 20.44 8.15
C GLN A 30 6.31 19.13 7.85
N SER A 31 7.53 19.18 7.31
CA SER A 31 8.31 17.97 7.01
C SER A 31 8.75 17.21 8.27
N LYS A 32 9.04 17.92 9.37
CA LYS A 32 9.35 17.31 10.67
C LYS A 32 8.13 16.58 11.25
N ASP A 33 6.95 17.20 11.18
CA ASP A 33 5.70 16.57 11.60
C ASP A 33 5.35 15.35 10.74
N PHE A 34 5.55 15.45 9.41
CA PHE A 34 5.39 14.31 8.51
C PHE A 34 6.29 13.14 8.89
N VAL A 35 7.60 13.38 9.09
CA VAL A 35 8.55 12.32 9.45
C VAL A 35 8.21 11.70 10.80
N LYS A 36 7.77 12.52 11.78
CA LYS A 36 7.29 12.03 13.08
C LYS A 36 6.11 11.06 12.92
N HIS A 37 5.20 11.32 11.99
CA HIS A 37 3.99 10.53 11.75
C HIS A 37 4.08 9.62 10.51
N ILE A 38 5.28 9.33 10.00
CA ILE A 38 5.47 8.62 8.72
C ILE A 38 4.80 7.25 8.70
N ILE A 39 4.74 6.57 9.84
CA ILE A 39 4.07 5.26 9.98
C ILE A 39 2.57 5.40 9.73
N LEU A 40 1.94 6.47 10.25
CA LEU A 40 0.52 6.73 10.02
C LEU A 40 0.23 7.00 8.54
N PHE A 41 1.07 7.80 7.88
CA PHE A 41 0.97 8.05 6.45
C PHE A 41 1.17 6.76 5.63
N ASN A 42 2.16 5.93 5.96
CA ASN A 42 2.37 4.66 5.26
C ASN A 42 1.17 3.73 5.42
N ASN A 43 0.59 3.66 6.63
CA ASN A 43 -0.58 2.85 6.89
C ASN A 43 -1.81 3.37 6.14
N MET A 44 -2.04 4.69 6.12
CA MET A 44 -3.20 5.27 5.46
C MET A 44 -3.16 5.08 3.93
N PHE A 45 -1.97 5.00 3.34
CA PHE A 45 -1.75 4.78 1.90
C PHE A 45 -1.45 3.32 1.54
N ALA A 46 -1.53 2.39 2.50
CA ALA A 46 -1.31 0.99 2.22
C ALA A 46 -2.39 0.43 1.28
N MET A 47 -1.96 -0.18 0.18
CA MET A 47 -2.87 -0.87 -0.75
C MET A 47 -3.21 -2.29 -0.30
N THR A 48 -2.36 -2.90 0.52
CA THR A 48 -2.54 -4.29 0.95
C THR A 48 -2.43 -4.38 2.46
N SER A 49 -3.19 -5.29 3.04
CA SER A 49 -2.99 -5.68 4.43
C SER A 49 -1.90 -6.74 4.52
N PHE A 50 -1.26 -6.81 5.68
CA PHE A 50 -0.35 -7.88 6.03
C PHE A 50 -1.13 -8.93 6.81
N LYS A 51 -1.29 -10.14 6.24
CA LYS A 51 -1.90 -11.27 6.94
C LYS A 51 -0.84 -12.35 7.16
N PRO A 52 -0.18 -12.40 8.32
CA PRO A 52 0.75 -13.46 8.63
C PRO A 52 0.01 -14.75 8.99
N ASN A 53 0.58 -15.91 8.64
CA ASN A 53 0.29 -17.15 9.34
C ASN A 53 0.97 -17.07 10.71
N ILE A 54 0.21 -16.66 11.71
CA ILE A 54 0.69 -16.51 13.08
C ILE A 54 0.79 -17.89 13.70
N VAL A 55 2.00 -18.35 13.98
CA VAL A 55 2.22 -19.47 14.90
C VAL A 55 2.41 -18.87 16.28
N LEU A 56 1.41 -19.05 17.16
CA LEU A 56 1.50 -18.71 18.56
C LEU A 56 2.35 -19.78 19.26
N ASN A 57 3.49 -19.37 19.82
CA ASN A 57 4.20 -20.22 20.78
C ASN A 57 3.53 -20.05 22.14
N ASN A 58 3.08 -21.15 22.74
CA ASN A 58 2.42 -21.15 24.06
C ASN A 58 3.46 -20.95 25.20
N GLY A 59 4.14 -19.80 25.22
CA GLY A 59 5.13 -19.41 26.23
C GLY A 59 4.99 -17.96 26.67
N TRP A 60 5.74 -17.56 27.70
CA TRP A 60 5.67 -16.26 28.38
C TRP A 60 6.20 -15.05 27.57
N THR A 61 6.53 -15.24 26.29
CA THR A 61 7.12 -14.18 25.44
C THR A 61 6.15 -13.83 24.32
N ALA A 62 5.73 -12.55 24.27
CA ALA A 62 4.85 -12.01 23.23
C ALA A 62 5.62 -11.84 21.90
N THR A 63 6.07 -12.95 21.33
CA THR A 63 6.78 -12.97 20.04
C THR A 63 5.99 -13.84 19.08
N PHE A 64 5.41 -13.25 18.03
CA PHE A 64 4.83 -14.01 16.94
C PHE A 64 5.92 -14.39 15.94
N LYS A 65 5.92 -15.66 15.50
CA LYS A 65 6.83 -16.14 14.46
C LYS A 65 6.03 -16.30 13.17
N VAL A 66 6.44 -15.61 12.12
CA VAL A 66 5.89 -15.81 10.77
C VAL A 66 6.67 -16.97 10.14
N GLN A 67 5.99 -18.07 9.85
CA GLN A 67 6.56 -19.20 9.10
C GLN A 67 6.04 -19.21 7.66
N GLY A 68 6.96 -19.37 6.71
CA GLY A 68 6.65 -19.45 5.28
C GLY A 68 6.75 -18.11 4.55
N GLN A 69 6.28 -18.09 3.30
CA GLN A 69 6.29 -16.92 2.45
C GLN A 69 5.26 -15.90 2.95
N VAL A 70 5.69 -14.64 3.12
CA VAL A 70 4.79 -13.52 3.42
C VAL A 70 3.95 -13.23 2.18
N TYR A 71 2.63 -13.26 2.31
CA TYR A 71 1.71 -12.79 1.27
C TYR A 71 1.13 -11.43 1.66
N HIS A 72 1.21 -10.47 0.74
CA HIS A 72 0.37 -9.28 0.82
C HIS A 72 -1.07 -9.70 0.54
N HIS A 73 -2.03 -9.27 1.36
CA HIS A 73 -3.44 -9.58 1.14
C HIS A 73 -4.15 -8.34 0.60
N ALA A 74 -4.53 -8.37 -0.68
CA ALA A 74 -5.49 -7.43 -1.23
C ALA A 74 -6.87 -8.04 -0.97
N GLY A 75 -7.62 -7.43 -0.05
CA GLY A 75 -9.02 -7.82 0.20
C GLY A 75 -9.91 -7.54 -1.01
N PRO A 76 -11.19 -7.97 -1.00
CA PRO A 76 -12.09 -7.91 -2.16
C PRO A 76 -12.15 -6.52 -2.80
N LEU A 77 -12.48 -6.45 -4.09
CA LEU A 77 -12.54 -5.18 -4.83
C LEU A 77 -13.54 -4.19 -4.22
N HIS A 78 -14.71 -4.70 -3.83
CA HIS A 78 -15.74 -3.95 -3.13
C HIS A 78 -15.77 -4.34 -1.66
N PRO A 79 -16.13 -3.41 -0.76
CA PRO A 79 -16.37 -3.76 0.63
C PRO A 79 -17.48 -4.81 0.74
N ALA A 80 -17.39 -5.67 1.76
CA ALA A 80 -18.50 -6.54 2.12
C ALA A 80 -19.70 -5.67 2.55
N ASN A 81 -20.93 -6.17 2.36
CA ASN A 81 -22.15 -5.44 2.69
C ASN A 81 -22.06 -4.80 4.09
N ALA A 82 -22.28 -3.49 4.16
CA ALA A 82 -22.20 -2.64 5.36
C ALA A 82 -20.79 -2.37 5.96
N GLU A 83 -19.71 -2.83 5.35
CA GLU A 83 -18.36 -2.39 5.72
C GLU A 83 -17.91 -1.17 4.92
N ASP A 84 -17.15 -0.29 5.56
CA ASP A 84 -16.48 0.80 4.86
C ASP A 84 -15.25 0.32 4.06
N SER A 85 -14.93 1.01 2.96
CA SER A 85 -13.74 0.73 2.13
C SER A 85 -12.41 0.78 2.91
N LYS A 86 -11.54 -0.21 2.70
CA LYS A 86 -10.21 -0.33 3.33
C LYS A 86 -9.12 -0.63 2.29
N TYR A 87 -7.89 -0.21 2.58
CA TYR A 87 -6.70 -0.48 1.76
C TYR A 87 -6.91 -0.12 0.28
N LEU A 88 -6.79 -1.10 -0.63
CA LEU A 88 -6.97 -0.93 -2.07
C LEU A 88 -8.33 -0.34 -2.43
N GLN A 89 -9.40 -0.71 -1.72
CA GLN A 89 -10.77 -0.28 -2.00
C GLN A 89 -10.93 1.24 -1.92
N ILE A 90 -10.11 1.92 -1.10
CA ILE A 90 -10.13 3.38 -0.94
C ILE A 90 -9.75 4.06 -2.27
N TYR A 91 -8.92 3.43 -3.10
CA TYR A 91 -8.49 4.00 -4.37
C TYR A 91 -9.59 4.01 -5.45
N PHE A 92 -10.69 3.29 -5.22
CA PHE A 92 -11.85 3.22 -6.13
C PHE A 92 -12.96 4.21 -5.75
N LEU A 93 -12.86 4.91 -4.62
CA LEU A 93 -13.80 5.98 -4.25
C LEU A 93 -13.53 7.27 -5.03
N GLY A 94 -14.48 8.21 -5.00
CA GLY A 94 -14.27 9.56 -5.53
C GLY A 94 -13.11 10.28 -4.84
N GLU A 95 -12.39 11.18 -5.52
CA GLU A 95 -11.13 11.76 -5.01
C GLU A 95 -11.24 12.36 -3.60
N ASP A 96 -12.29 13.13 -3.35
CA ASP A 96 -12.55 13.75 -2.06
C ASP A 96 -12.95 12.73 -0.99
N GLU A 97 -13.70 11.70 -1.38
CA GLU A 97 -14.07 10.59 -0.52
C GLU A 97 -12.84 9.78 -0.09
N GLN A 98 -11.84 9.60 -0.96
CA GLN A 98 -10.59 8.93 -0.60
C GLN A 98 -9.89 9.68 0.53
N VAL A 99 -9.78 11.00 0.41
CA VAL A 99 -9.12 11.85 1.41
C VAL A 99 -9.87 11.77 2.72
N GLN A 100 -11.19 11.95 2.69
CA GLN A 100 -12.01 11.88 3.89
C GLN A 100 -11.94 10.50 4.54
N ARG A 101 -12.03 9.44 3.74
CA ARG A 101 -11.93 8.07 4.22
C ARG A 101 -10.60 7.80 4.90
N ARG A 102 -9.48 8.24 4.32
CA ARG A 102 -8.15 8.07 4.93
C ARG A 102 -7.99 8.86 6.23
N LEU A 103 -8.57 10.04 6.33
CA LEU A 103 -8.57 10.82 7.58
C LEU A 103 -9.40 10.14 8.66
N ASN A 104 -10.55 9.55 8.31
CA ASN A 104 -11.41 8.81 9.23
C ASN A 104 -10.78 7.50 9.75
N LEU A 105 -9.70 7.00 9.13
CA LEU A 105 -8.97 5.83 9.61
C LEU A 105 -8.00 6.16 10.76
N LEU A 106 -7.79 7.44 11.08
CA LEU A 106 -6.80 7.89 12.03
C LEU A 106 -7.48 8.50 13.25
N ASP A 107 -7.06 8.05 14.45
CA ASP A 107 -7.45 8.69 15.71
C ASP A 107 -6.63 9.95 16.02
N SER A 108 -5.62 10.25 15.20
CA SER A 108 -4.68 11.36 15.39
C SER A 108 -4.85 12.42 14.31
N PRO A 109 -4.81 13.73 14.67
CA PRO A 109 -4.89 14.79 13.68
C PRO A 109 -3.62 14.80 12.83
N VAL A 110 -3.80 14.71 11.50
CA VAL A 110 -2.74 14.85 10.50
C VAL A 110 -3.08 15.98 9.54
N ASP A 111 -2.05 16.63 8.97
CA ASP A 111 -2.28 17.71 7.99
C ASP A 111 -2.94 17.18 6.71
N ARG A 112 -4.21 17.53 6.52
CA ARG A 112 -5.02 17.19 5.34
C ARG A 112 -4.34 17.58 4.03
N ASN A 113 -3.59 18.69 4.00
CA ASN A 113 -2.89 19.11 2.79
C ASN A 113 -1.78 18.13 2.39
N ILE A 114 -1.09 17.53 3.37
CA ILE A 114 -0.09 16.50 3.09
C ILE A 114 -0.78 15.28 2.47
N VAL A 115 -1.92 14.86 3.02
CA VAL A 115 -2.71 13.73 2.49
C VAL A 115 -3.12 13.98 1.05
N ILE A 116 -3.68 15.14 0.73
CA ILE A 116 -4.09 15.49 -0.64
C ILE A 116 -2.90 15.46 -1.60
N LYS A 117 -1.76 16.06 -1.22
CA LYS A 117 -0.57 16.11 -2.07
C LYS A 117 0.03 14.72 -2.30
N LEU A 118 0.12 13.89 -1.27
CA LEU A 118 0.60 12.50 -1.38
C LEU A 118 -0.35 11.64 -2.21
N GLN A 119 -1.67 11.81 -2.04
CA GLN A 119 -2.66 11.13 -2.87
C GLN A 119 -2.46 11.46 -4.35
N ARG A 120 -2.39 12.74 -4.71
CA ARG A 120 -2.13 13.17 -6.09
C ARG A 120 -0.84 12.61 -6.65
N MET A 121 0.25 12.68 -5.88
CA MET A 121 1.54 12.09 -6.25
C MET A 121 1.42 10.59 -6.54
N LEU A 122 0.70 9.84 -5.70
CA LEU A 122 0.48 8.41 -5.92
C LEU A 122 -0.37 8.14 -7.18
N HIS A 123 -1.45 8.87 -7.41
CA HIS A 123 -2.25 8.72 -8.64
C HIS A 123 -1.44 9.04 -9.91
N GLN A 124 -0.47 9.97 -9.83
CA GLN A 124 0.37 10.36 -10.97
C GLN A 124 1.52 9.41 -11.25
N HIS A 125 2.20 8.92 -10.21
CA HIS A 125 3.47 8.20 -10.36
C HIS A 125 3.40 6.71 -10.07
N ASN A 126 2.39 6.24 -9.31
CA ASN A 126 2.32 4.85 -8.91
C ASN A 126 1.56 4.03 -9.96
N ILE A 127 2.31 3.24 -10.74
CA ILE A 127 1.77 2.37 -11.79
C ILE A 127 0.71 1.40 -11.27
N TYR A 128 0.83 0.93 -10.03
CA TYR A 128 -0.14 0.00 -9.44
C TYR A 128 -1.49 0.68 -9.20
N VAL A 129 -1.52 1.95 -8.77
CA VAL A 129 -2.79 2.69 -8.65
C VAL A 129 -3.53 2.67 -9.99
N ARG A 130 -2.82 2.98 -11.08
CA ARG A 130 -3.39 2.99 -12.42
C ARG A 130 -3.83 1.60 -12.86
N SER A 131 -2.99 0.58 -12.68
CA SER A 131 -3.32 -0.80 -13.04
C SER A 131 -4.55 -1.31 -12.31
N PHE A 132 -4.68 -1.03 -11.01
CA PHE A 132 -5.84 -1.45 -10.22
C PHE A 132 -7.11 -0.70 -10.59
N LYS A 133 -7.05 0.61 -10.85
CA LYS A 133 -8.20 1.38 -11.32
C LYS A 133 -8.72 0.88 -12.65
N MET A 134 -7.82 0.67 -13.62
CA MET A 134 -8.19 0.12 -14.93
C MET A 134 -8.79 -1.29 -14.80
N ALA A 135 -8.24 -2.13 -13.93
CA ALA A 135 -8.83 -3.45 -13.67
C ALA A 135 -10.24 -3.33 -13.07
N ALA A 136 -10.46 -2.40 -12.14
CA ALA A 136 -11.77 -2.11 -11.55
C ALA A 136 -12.80 -1.70 -12.61
N GLU A 137 -12.45 -0.73 -13.46
CA GLU A 137 -13.31 -0.24 -14.54
C GLU A 137 -13.72 -1.37 -15.51
N ILE A 138 -12.77 -2.23 -15.90
CA ILE A 138 -13.05 -3.38 -16.77
C ILE A 138 -14.05 -4.35 -16.13
N MET A 139 -14.01 -4.52 -14.80
CA MET A 139 -14.93 -5.43 -14.10
C MET A 139 -16.32 -4.85 -13.93
N ASP A 140 -16.44 -3.53 -13.74
CA ASP A 140 -17.74 -2.86 -13.67
C ASP A 140 -18.46 -2.89 -15.03
N ASP A 141 -17.71 -2.71 -16.14
CA ASP A 141 -18.25 -2.77 -17.51
C ASP A 141 -18.62 -4.21 -17.93
N ASN A 142 -17.88 -5.21 -17.45
CA ASN A 142 -18.13 -6.62 -17.75
C ASN A 142 -18.81 -7.28 -16.55
N THR A 143 -20.14 -7.17 -16.46
CA THR A 143 -21.01 -7.65 -15.37
C THR A 143 -20.93 -9.17 -15.07
N GLN A 144 -19.96 -9.90 -15.65
CA GLN A 144 -19.71 -11.33 -15.46
C GLN A 144 -18.21 -11.70 -15.36
N VAL A 145 -17.31 -10.80 -14.93
CA VAL A 145 -15.94 -11.24 -14.62
C VAL A 145 -15.94 -11.96 -13.26
N ASP A 146 -15.80 -13.28 -13.32
CA ASP A 146 -15.71 -14.17 -12.16
C ASP A 146 -14.69 -13.66 -11.13
N SER A 147 -15.07 -13.66 -9.85
CA SER A 147 -14.21 -13.40 -8.70
C SER A 147 -12.87 -14.15 -8.77
N SER A 148 -12.86 -15.33 -9.41
CA SER A 148 -11.64 -16.12 -9.67
C SER A 148 -10.63 -15.42 -10.58
N VAL A 149 -11.09 -14.67 -11.59
CA VAL A 149 -10.24 -13.88 -12.51
C VAL A 149 -9.63 -12.71 -11.77
N TRP A 150 -10.40 -12.04 -10.91
CA TRP A 150 -9.88 -10.98 -10.05
C TRP A 150 -8.81 -11.49 -9.08
N GLN A 151 -9.06 -12.62 -8.42
CA GLN A 151 -8.07 -13.29 -7.57
C GLN A 151 -6.81 -13.68 -8.35
N SER A 152 -6.92 -14.05 -9.62
CA SER A 152 -5.77 -14.38 -10.48
C SER A 152 -4.95 -13.13 -10.86
N THR A 153 -5.61 -12.03 -11.20
CA THR A 153 -4.98 -10.74 -11.55
C THR A 153 -4.30 -10.13 -10.33
N ILE A 154 -4.96 -10.17 -9.18
CA ILE A 154 -4.40 -9.74 -7.88
C ILE A 154 -3.19 -10.60 -7.51
N LYS A 155 -3.26 -11.93 -7.66
CA LYS A 155 -2.10 -12.81 -7.45
C LYS A 155 -0.96 -12.47 -8.42
N GLY A 156 -1.26 -12.11 -9.67
CA GLY A 156 -0.27 -11.67 -10.66
C GLY A 156 0.44 -10.38 -10.24
N ILE A 157 -0.33 -9.36 -9.84
CA ILE A 157 0.21 -8.07 -9.39
C ILE A 157 0.92 -8.20 -8.04
N GLN A 158 0.41 -9.03 -7.11
CA GLN A 158 1.07 -9.32 -5.82
C GLN A 158 2.41 -10.02 -6.00
N ARG A 159 2.53 -10.94 -6.95
CA ARG A 159 3.83 -11.55 -7.29
C ARG A 159 4.82 -10.51 -7.79
N GLN A 160 4.39 -9.48 -8.53
CA GLN A 160 5.25 -8.39 -8.97
C GLN A 160 5.66 -7.44 -7.83
N ILE A 161 4.74 -7.11 -6.92
CA ILE A 161 5.05 -6.28 -5.73
C ILE A 161 6.06 -7.00 -4.82
N GLN A 162 5.93 -8.31 -4.65
CA GLN A 162 6.82 -9.13 -3.84
C GLN A 162 8.24 -9.25 -4.45
N CYS A 163 8.37 -9.20 -5.78
CA CYS A 163 9.66 -9.22 -6.46
C CYS A 163 10.40 -7.87 -6.47
N THR A 164 9.78 -6.77 -6.05
CA THR A 164 10.38 -5.42 -6.11
C THR A 164 10.90 -4.92 -4.74
N VAL A 165 10.67 -5.68 -3.66
CA VAL A 165 11.08 -5.32 -2.28
C VAL A 165 11.95 -6.41 -1.63
N CYS A 166 12.78 -7.09 -2.42
CA CYS A 166 13.87 -7.93 -1.93
C CYS A 166 15.17 -7.55 -2.63
#